data_AF-A0A850MEZ2-F1
#
_entry.id   AF-A0A850MEZ2-F1
#
_cell.length_a   1.000
_cell.length_b   1.000
_cell.length_c   1.000
_cell.angle_alpha   90.00
_cell.angle_beta   90.00
_cell.angle_gamma   90.00
#
_symmetry.space_group_name_H-M   'P 1'
#
loop_
_entity.id
_entity.type
_entity.pdbx_description
1 polymer ?
#
loop_
_entity_poly.entity_id
_entity_poly.type
_entity_poly.pdbx_seq_one_letter_code
_entity_poly.pdbx_strand_id
1 'polypeptide(L)'
;MISLEDDIEELAKLLGVTKEEAHKRALQEGIKDLKLKKAIELYSANEISVKQAARVAGMSLAEWFVVAKEKGLLVQIKPEEIDEELKAIE
;
A
#
# COMPACT_ATOMS: atom_id res chain seq x y z
N MET A 1 -27.88 5.78 7.94
CA MET A 1 -26.57 5.11 7.87
C MET A 1 -26.75 4.02 6.84
N ILE A 2 -26.08 4.12 5.70
CA ILE A 2 -26.13 3.09 4.67
C ILE A 2 -25.35 1.88 5.21
N SER A 3 -25.89 0.69 5.04
CA SER A 3 -25.22 -0.54 5.48
C SER A 3 -24.05 -0.86 4.56
N LEU A 4 -22.99 -1.51 5.07
CA LEU A 4 -21.93 -2.06 4.20
C LEU A 4 -22.52 -2.97 3.11
N GLU A 5 -23.60 -3.67 3.43
CA GLU A 5 -24.32 -4.54 2.50
C GLU A 5 -24.93 -3.76 1.33
N ASP A 6 -25.45 -2.56 1.61
CA ASP A 6 -26.04 -1.66 0.61
C ASP A 6 -24.94 -1.06 -0.28
N ASP A 7 -23.82 -0.63 0.33
CA ASP A 7 -22.64 -0.11 -0.39
C ASP A 7 -22.07 -1.14 -1.37
N ILE A 8 -21.97 -2.41 -0.95
CA ILE A 8 -21.49 -3.50 -1.82
C ILE A 8 -22.47 -3.76 -2.95
N GLU A 9 -23.77 -3.64 -2.72
CA GLU A 9 -24.76 -3.80 -3.78
C GLU A 9 -24.73 -2.65 -4.80
N GLU A 10 -24.55 -1.41 -4.33
CA GLU A 10 -24.30 -0.26 -5.20
C GLU A 10 -23.01 -0.43 -6.00
N LEU A 11 -21.94 -0.90 -5.35
CA LEU A 11 -20.65 -1.17 -6.01
C LEU A 11 -20.79 -2.26 -7.08
N ALA A 12 -21.54 -3.33 -6.79
CA ALA A 12 -21.81 -4.39 -7.76
C ALA A 12 -22.54 -3.85 -9.00
N LYS A 13 -23.55 -2.99 -8.80
CA LYS A 13 -24.29 -2.30 -9.87
C LYS A 13 -23.37 -1.38 -10.68
N LEU A 14 -22.54 -0.57 -10.00
CA LEU A 14 -21.63 0.37 -10.63
C LEU A 14 -20.58 -0.34 -11.50
N LEU A 15 -20.03 -1.45 -11.01
CA LEU A 15 -18.99 -2.22 -11.68
C LEU A 15 -19.55 -3.23 -12.70
N GLY A 16 -20.87 -3.47 -12.72
CA GLY A 16 -21.50 -4.48 -13.57
C GLY A 16 -21.07 -5.91 -13.24
N VAL A 17 -20.82 -6.21 -11.97
CA VAL A 17 -20.35 -7.52 -11.49
C VAL A 17 -21.31 -8.13 -10.47
N THR A 18 -21.08 -9.39 -10.09
CA THR A 18 -21.85 -10.03 -9.02
C THR A 18 -21.51 -9.40 -7.66
N LYS A 19 -22.43 -9.53 -6.71
CA LYS A 19 -22.23 -9.05 -5.34
C LYS A 19 -20.99 -9.66 -4.67
N GLU A 20 -20.75 -10.95 -4.89
CA GLU A 20 -19.58 -11.67 -4.37
C GLU A 20 -18.28 -11.14 -4.95
N GLU A 21 -18.24 -10.85 -6.26
CA GLU A 21 -17.08 -10.26 -6.92
C GLU A 21 -16.83 -8.83 -6.42
N ALA A 22 -17.87 -8.02 -6.27
CA ALA A 22 -17.75 -6.68 -5.68
C ALA A 22 -17.21 -6.73 -4.26
N HIS A 23 -17.70 -7.64 -3.43
CA HIS A 23 -17.24 -7.85 -2.06
C HIS A 23 -15.75 -8.24 -2.02
N LYS A 24 -15.34 -9.18 -2.86
CA LYS A 24 -13.94 -9.62 -2.96
C LYS A 24 -13.02 -8.48 -3.39
N ARG A 25 -13.42 -7.70 -4.41
CA ARG A 25 -12.63 -6.55 -4.88
C ARG A 25 -12.52 -5.47 -3.82
N ALA A 26 -13.63 -5.09 -3.19
CA ALA A 26 -13.65 -4.10 -2.12
C ALA A 26 -12.71 -4.48 -0.97
N LEU A 27 -12.75 -5.75 -0.54
CA LEU A 27 -11.85 -6.25 0.49
C LEU A 27 -10.38 -6.24 0.03
N GLN A 28 -10.09 -6.67 -1.19
CA GLN A 28 -8.74 -6.69 -1.72
C GLN A 28 -8.13 -5.29 -1.80
N GLU A 29 -8.86 -4.32 -2.34
CA GLU A 29 -8.42 -2.93 -2.40
C GLU A 29 -8.33 -2.31 -1.01
N GLY A 30 -9.30 -2.55 -0.13
CA GLY A 30 -9.27 -2.09 1.26
C GLY A 30 -8.04 -2.61 2.03
N ILE A 31 -7.69 -3.89 1.87
CA ILE A 31 -6.49 -4.47 2.50
C ILE A 31 -5.21 -3.81 1.98
N LYS A 32 -5.10 -3.58 0.66
CA LYS A 32 -3.94 -2.90 0.06
C LYS A 32 -3.81 -1.47 0.61
N ASP A 33 -4.90 -0.72 0.63
CA ASP A 33 -4.93 0.66 1.13
C ASP A 33 -4.53 0.74 2.61
N LEU A 34 -5.05 -0.16 3.44
CA LEU A 34 -4.72 -0.19 4.87
C LEU A 34 -3.25 -0.53 5.11
N LYS A 35 -2.70 -1.50 4.36
CA LYS A 35 -1.27 -1.84 4.42
C LYS A 35 -0.38 -0.67 4.01
N LEU A 36 -0.73 0.00 2.92
CA LEU A 36 0.00 1.17 2.43
C LEU A 36 0.00 2.30 3.45
N LYS A 37 -1.18 2.64 4.01
CA LYS A 37 -1.31 3.65 5.07
C LYS A 37 -0.42 3.33 6.27
N LYS A 38 -0.42 2.07 6.72
CA LYS A 38 0.39 1.67 7.86
C LYS A 38 1.89 1.69 7.56
N ALA A 39 2.30 1.27 6.36
CA ALA A 39 3.70 1.37 5.94
C ALA A 39 4.19 2.82 5.92
N ILE A 40 3.38 3.75 5.39
CA ILE A 40 3.68 5.18 5.38
C ILE A 40 3.81 5.73 6.80
N GLU A 41 2.87 5.39 7.69
CA GLU A 41 2.90 5.82 9.09
C GLU A 41 4.19 5.40 9.79
N LEU A 42 4.52 4.10 9.74
CA LEU A 42 5.71 3.54 10.36
C LEU A 42 7.00 4.11 9.77
N TYR A 43 7.06 4.26 8.44
CA TYR A 43 8.24 4.82 7.77
C TYR A 43 8.43 6.30 8.11
N SER A 44 7.35 7.09 8.09
CA SER A 44 7.39 8.52 8.44
C SER A 44 7.82 8.76 9.88
N ALA A 45 7.55 7.79 10.77
CA ALA A 45 7.97 7.80 12.16
C ALA A 45 9.44 7.32 12.36
N ASN A 46 10.16 6.95 11.29
CA ASN A 46 11.49 6.33 11.33
C ASN A 46 11.52 5.01 12.13
N GLU A 47 10.40 4.28 12.22
CA GLU A 47 10.32 3.01 12.97
C GLU A 47 10.77 1.80 12.14
N ILE A 48 10.75 1.92 10.81
CA ILE A 48 11.10 0.86 9.88
C ILE A 48 11.94 1.41 8.70
N SER A 49 12.73 0.54 8.07
CA SER A 49 13.49 0.86 6.86
C SER A 49 12.61 0.91 5.60
N VAL A 50 13.13 1.46 4.50
CA VAL A 50 12.50 1.46 3.17
C VAL A 50 12.10 0.04 2.74
N LYS A 51 12.97 -0.94 2.95
CA LYS A 51 12.70 -2.36 2.63
C LYS A 51 11.56 -2.94 3.46
N GLN A 52 11.54 -2.64 4.75
CA GLN A 52 10.47 -3.08 5.64
C GLN A 52 9.14 -2.41 5.26
N ALA A 53 9.17 -1.14 4.87
CA ALA A 53 7.98 -0.41 4.44
C ALA A 53 7.38 -1.00 3.16
N ALA A 54 8.21 -1.29 2.15
CA ALA A 54 7.79 -2.01 0.94
C ALA A 54 7.14 -3.36 1.27
N ARG A 55 7.76 -4.13 2.18
CA ARG A 55 7.23 -5.42 2.64
C ARG A 55 5.88 -5.30 3.36
N VAL A 56 5.72 -4.32 4.26
CA VAL A 56 4.46 -4.06 4.96
C VAL A 56 3.36 -3.67 3.98
N ALA A 57 3.68 -2.81 3.01
CA ALA A 57 2.77 -2.39 1.95
C ALA A 57 2.45 -3.53 0.96
N GLY A 58 3.24 -4.61 0.95
CA GLY A 58 3.04 -5.77 0.07
C GLY A 58 3.43 -5.49 -1.38
N MET A 59 4.43 -4.63 -1.59
CA MET A 59 4.92 -4.22 -2.91
C MET A 59 6.43 -4.38 -3.02
N SER A 60 6.95 -4.29 -4.24
CA SER A 60 8.38 -4.24 -4.49
C SER A 60 9.00 -2.93 -3.97
N LEU A 61 10.32 -2.93 -3.82
CA LEU A 61 11.02 -1.73 -3.40
C LEU A 61 10.91 -0.59 -4.43
N ALA A 62 10.93 -0.92 -5.72
CA ALA A 62 10.77 0.06 -6.80
C ALA A 62 9.40 0.76 -6.70
N GLU A 63 8.32 0.01 -6.46
CA GLU A 63 6.98 0.57 -6.24
C GLU A 63 6.95 1.45 -4.98
N TRP A 64 7.64 1.05 -3.91
CA TRP A 64 7.76 1.87 -2.71
C TRP A 64 8.45 3.21 -2.97
N PHE A 65 9.54 3.24 -3.76
CA PHE A 65 10.20 4.51 -4.09
C PHE A 65 9.28 5.49 -4.84
N VAL A 66 8.38 4.98 -5.69
CA VAL A 66 7.36 5.82 -6.35
C VAL A 66 6.41 6.41 -5.31
N VAL A 67 5.91 5.59 -4.38
CA VAL A 67 5.06 6.07 -3.26
C VAL A 67 5.81 7.10 -2.41
N ALA A 68 7.04 6.83 -2.03
CA ALA A 68 7.85 7.74 -1.20
C ALA A 68 8.07 9.08 -1.91
N LYS A 69 8.24 9.09 -3.23
CA LYS A 69 8.28 10.31 -4.04
C LYS A 69 6.97 11.08 -3.99
N GLU A 70 5.85 10.42 -4.27
CA GLU A 70 4.53 11.04 -4.30
C GLU A 70 4.09 11.59 -2.94
N LYS A 71 4.54 10.95 -1.85
CA LYS A 71 4.24 11.35 -0.47
C LYS A 71 5.28 12.28 0.16
N GLY A 72 6.33 12.66 -0.57
CA GLY A 72 7.38 13.56 -0.07
C GLY A 72 8.30 12.94 0.98
N LEU A 73 8.41 11.61 1.02
CA LEU A 73 9.20 10.84 1.98
C LEU A 73 10.63 10.56 1.51
N LEU A 74 11.02 10.93 0.28
CA LEU A 74 12.37 10.68 -0.25
C LEU A 74 13.48 11.26 0.63
N VAL A 75 13.22 12.39 1.31
CA VAL A 75 14.21 13.05 2.19
C VAL A 75 14.54 12.22 3.44
N GLN A 76 13.73 11.22 3.76
CA GLN A 76 13.93 10.32 4.89
C GLN A 76 14.74 9.07 4.51
N ILE A 77 14.93 8.81 3.21
CA ILE A 77 15.67 7.66 2.73
C ILE A 77 17.15 7.90 2.99
N LYS A 78 17.72 7.09 3.88
CA LYS A 78 19.14 7.21 4.22
C LYS A 78 19.99 6.54 3.14
N PRO A 79 21.16 7.10 2.77
CA PRO A 79 22.03 6.51 1.75
C PRO A 79 22.38 5.04 2.02
N GLU A 80 22.55 4.67 3.29
CA GLU A 80 22.90 3.31 3.70
C GLU A 80 21.81 2.29 3.32
N GLU A 81 20.53 2.69 3.36
CA GLU A 81 19.41 1.84 2.96
C GLU A 81 19.39 1.58 1.45
N ILE A 82 19.95 2.48 0.65
CA ILE A 82 20.08 2.32 -0.80
C ILE A 82 21.27 1.41 -1.12
N ASP A 83 22.39 1.61 -0.43
CA ASP A 83 23.62 0.82 -0.64
C ASP A 83 23.41 -0.66 -0.29
N GLU A 84 22.67 -0.96 0.77
CA GLU A 84 22.29 -2.33 1.12
C GLU A 84 21.46 -3.01 0.02
N GLU A 85 20.59 -2.25 -0.64
CA GLU A 85 19.74 -2.77 -1.72
C GLU A 85 20.54 -2.96 -3.01
N LEU A 86 21.48 -2.06 -3.34
CA LEU A 86 22.37 -2.24 -4.48
C LEU A 86 23.22 -3.51 -4.35
N LYS A 87 23.76 -3.78 -3.15
CA LYS A 87 24.54 -4.99 -2.87
C LYS A 87 23.73 -6.28 -2.94
N ALA A 88 22.42 -6.22 -2.75
CA ALA A 88 21.56 -7.40 -2.80
C ALA A 88 21.25 -7.87 -4.24
N ILE A 89 21.64 -7.09 -5.26
CA ILE A 89 21.36 -7.34 -6.68
C ILE A 89 22.63 -7.77 -7.45
N GLU A 90 23.82 -7.70 -6.82
CA GLU A 90 25.10 -8.24 -7.33
C GLU A 90 25.23 -9.76 -7.06
#